data_AF-A0A023H3I5-F1
#
_entry.id   AF-A0A023H3I5-F1
#
_cell.length_a   1.000
_cell.length_b   1.000
_cell.length_c   1.000
_cell.angle_alpha   90.00
_cell.angle_beta   90.00
_cell.angle_gamma   90.00
#
_symmetry.space_group_name_H-M   'P 1'
#
loop_
_entity.id
_entity.type
_entity.pdbx_description
1 polymer ?
#
loop_
_entity_poly.entity_id
_entity_poly.type
_entity_poly.pdbx_seq_one_letter_code
_entity_poly.pdbx_strand_id
1 'polypeptide(L)'
;CPFAAHIRKARPRADIGLPEKNNHHIVRGGIPYGPEVTPWESFFHKTQFERGLAFVSYQSNIANGFQFLQQKWADNSTFIHAGVGLDPIIGAAHGTPRVVTGLDPTNPSRPITLTTDFVVSRGGEYFF
;
A
#
# COMPACT_ATOMS: atom_id res chain seq x y z
N CYS A 1 -15.54 -3.99 2.39
CA CYS A 1 -14.18 -3.47 2.14
C CYS A 1 -13.22 -4.67 2.05
N PRO A 2 -12.42 -4.83 0.98
CA PRO A 2 -11.47 -5.96 0.86
C PRO A 2 -10.44 -5.96 1.99
N PHE A 3 -9.99 -7.13 2.47
CA PHE A 3 -8.93 -7.21 3.49
C PHE A 3 -7.58 -6.65 2.99
N ALA A 4 -7.33 -6.76 1.68
CA ALA A 4 -6.14 -6.20 1.05
C ALA A 4 -6.24 -4.69 0.76
N ALA A 5 -7.38 -4.05 1.03
CA ALA A 5 -7.54 -2.62 0.74
C ALA A 5 -6.52 -1.78 1.52
N HIS A 6 -5.93 -0.79 0.87
CA HIS A 6 -4.79 -0.03 1.41
C HIS A 6 -5.01 0.49 2.84
N ILE A 7 -6.14 1.17 3.08
CA ILE A 7 -6.44 1.71 4.41
C ILE A 7 -6.71 0.62 5.46
N ARG A 8 -7.16 -0.57 5.05
CA ARG A 8 -7.45 -1.71 5.93
C ARG A 8 -6.16 -2.46 6.26
N LYS A 9 -5.24 -2.60 5.30
CA LYS A 9 -3.86 -3.05 5.53
C LYS A 9 -3.11 -2.09 6.45
N ALA A 10 -3.15 -0.78 6.19
CA ALA A 10 -2.43 0.22 6.98
C ALA A 10 -3.05 0.49 8.37
N ARG A 11 -4.36 0.27 8.53
CA ARG A 11 -5.06 0.35 9.83
C ARG A 11 -6.17 -0.70 9.88
N PRO A 12 -5.89 -1.90 10.41
CA PRO A 12 -6.81 -3.05 10.41
C PRO A 12 -8.03 -2.87 11.33
N ARG A 13 -7.98 -1.92 12.27
CA ARG A 13 -9.07 -1.62 13.22
C ARG A 13 -9.54 -2.90 13.94
N ALA A 14 -10.80 -3.29 13.73
CA ALA A 14 -11.41 -4.44 14.39
C ALA A 14 -10.84 -5.80 13.92
N ASP A 15 -10.12 -5.85 12.80
CA ASP A 15 -9.57 -7.10 12.24
C ASP A 15 -8.50 -7.74 13.16
N ILE A 16 -7.92 -6.95 14.06
CA ILE A 16 -6.90 -7.39 15.04
C ILE A 16 -7.41 -7.28 16.48
N GLY A 17 -8.73 -7.25 16.68
CA GLY A 17 -9.37 -7.13 17.99
C GLY A 17 -9.66 -5.69 18.40
N LEU A 18 -9.39 -5.34 19.66
CA LEU A 18 -9.70 -4.00 20.19
C LEU A 18 -8.75 -2.95 19.56
N PRO A 19 -9.27 -1.95 18.82
CA PRO A 19 -8.44 -0.97 18.09
C PRO A 19 -7.45 -0.20 18.97
N GLU A 20 -7.76 -0.06 20.26
CA GLU A 20 -6.95 0.66 21.25
C GLU A 20 -5.65 -0.07 21.61
N LYS A 21 -5.53 -1.36 21.30
CA LYS A 21 -4.31 -2.14 21.51
C LYS A 21 -3.34 -2.09 20.34
N ASN A 22 -3.72 -1.45 19.23
CA ASN A 22 -2.86 -1.33 18.07
C ASN A 22 -1.88 -0.17 18.25
N ASN A 23 -0.61 -0.49 18.52
CA ASN A 23 0.45 0.50 18.68
C ASN A 23 1.16 0.83 17.36
N HIS A 24 0.73 0.28 16.22
CA HIS A 24 1.31 0.51 14.90
C HIS A 24 0.66 1.72 14.22
N HIS A 25 0.95 2.91 14.74
CA HIS A 25 0.42 4.17 14.22
C HIS A 25 1.53 5.07 13.69
N ILE A 26 1.21 5.80 12.63
CA ILE A 26 2.05 6.84 12.04
C ILE A 26 1.22 8.10 11.83
N VAL A 27 1.82 9.27 12.00
CA VAL A 27 1.27 10.54 11.50
C VAL A 27 1.84 10.76 10.11
N ARG A 28 1.00 11.09 9.12
CA ARG A 28 1.44 11.28 7.72
C ARG A 28 1.43 12.77 7.37
N GLY A 29 2.53 13.26 6.82
CA GLY A 29 2.71 14.64 6.36
C GLY A 29 3.21 14.73 4.92
N GLY A 30 2.97 13.70 4.11
CA GLY A 30 3.44 13.65 2.72
C GLY A 30 2.66 14.58 1.79
N ILE A 31 3.29 14.93 0.66
CA ILE A 31 2.74 15.83 -0.36
C ILE A 31 2.94 15.25 -1.77
N PRO A 32 1.99 15.42 -2.71
CA PRO A 32 2.21 15.06 -4.10
C PRO A 32 3.40 15.83 -4.73
N TYR A 33 4.06 15.24 -5.72
CA TYR A 33 5.09 15.90 -6.52
C TYR A 33 4.94 15.56 -8.01
N GLY A 34 5.57 16.39 -8.84
CA GLY A 34 5.55 16.26 -10.30
C GLY A 34 4.36 17.01 -10.93
N PRO A 35 4.32 17.07 -12.27
CA PRO A 35 3.22 17.71 -12.98
C PRO A 35 1.96 16.83 -12.98
N GLU A 36 0.81 17.45 -13.21
CA GLU A 36 -0.43 16.75 -13.52
C GLU A 36 -0.28 15.82 -14.74
N VAL A 37 -1.23 14.89 -14.90
CA VAL A 37 -1.26 14.00 -16.06
C VAL A 37 -1.58 14.83 -17.31
N THR A 38 -0.75 14.71 -18.34
CA THR A 38 -0.98 15.41 -19.61
C THR A 38 -2.06 14.70 -20.46
N PRO A 39 -2.73 15.41 -21.39
CA PRO A 39 -3.67 14.77 -22.31
C PRO A 39 -3.05 13.61 -23.12
N TRP A 40 -1.76 13.73 -23.47
CA TRP A 40 -1.03 12.67 -24.18
C TRP A 40 -0.86 11.43 -23.30
N GLU A 41 -0.39 11.57 -22.06
CA GLU A 41 -0.23 10.44 -21.13
C GLU A 41 -1.57 9.73 -20.86
N SER A 42 -2.66 10.52 -20.73
CA SER A 42 -4.01 9.99 -20.57
C SER A 42 -4.47 9.22 -21.81
N PHE A 43 -4.25 9.75 -23.01
CA PHE A 43 -4.68 9.12 -24.27
C PHE A 43 -3.93 7.81 -24.56
N PHE A 44 -2.63 7.77 -24.28
CA PHE A 44 -1.78 6.61 -24.54
C PHE A 44 -1.67 5.64 -23.35
N HIS A 45 -2.35 5.93 -22.22
CA HIS A 45 -2.25 5.17 -20.97
C HIS A 45 -0.80 4.90 -20.54
N LYS A 46 0.08 5.89 -20.73
CA LYS A 46 1.52 5.73 -20.53
C LYS A 46 2.11 6.97 -19.87
N THR A 47 2.66 6.78 -18.68
CA THR A 47 3.43 7.80 -17.94
C THR A 47 4.68 8.19 -18.72
N GLN A 48 4.88 9.49 -18.91
CA GLN A 48 6.09 10.09 -19.47
C GLN A 48 6.84 10.92 -18.43
N PHE A 49 6.11 11.69 -17.61
CA PHE A 49 6.70 12.55 -16.60
C PHE A 49 6.64 11.90 -15.22
N GLU A 50 7.70 12.07 -14.44
CA GLU A 50 7.74 11.56 -13.07
C GLU A 50 6.77 12.35 -12.19
N ARG A 51 5.96 11.62 -11.45
CA ARG A 51 5.01 12.15 -10.46
C ARG A 51 4.75 11.11 -9.40
N GLY A 52 4.30 11.55 -8.24
CA GLY A 52 3.93 10.64 -7.18
C GLY A 52 3.72 11.33 -5.86
N LEU A 53 4.11 10.64 -4.79
CA LEU A 53 3.96 11.11 -3.42
C LEU A 53 5.34 11.22 -2.78
N ALA A 54 5.70 12.41 -2.31
CA ALA A 54 6.79 12.61 -1.37
C ALA A 54 6.26 12.16 0.00
N PHE A 55 6.35 10.85 0.27
CA PHE A 55 5.81 10.25 1.47
C PHE A 55 6.64 10.65 2.69
N VAL A 56 5.96 11.17 3.71
CA VAL A 56 6.56 11.52 5.01
C VAL A 56 5.68 10.94 6.11
N SER A 57 6.31 10.22 7.04
CA SER A 57 5.64 9.70 8.23
C SER A 57 6.45 9.92 9.50
N TYR A 58 5.75 10.28 10.57
CA TYR A 58 6.30 10.50 11.90
C TYR A 58 5.84 9.40 12.83
N GLN A 59 6.78 8.90 13.63
CA GLN A 59 6.58 7.88 14.66
C GLN A 59 7.73 7.96 15.66
N SER A 60 7.48 7.55 16.91
CA SER A 60 8.53 7.46 17.94
C SER A 60 9.46 6.27 17.75
N ASN A 61 9.03 5.25 17.00
CA ASN A 61 9.81 4.05 16.71
C ASN A 61 9.52 3.59 15.27
N ILE A 62 10.52 3.71 14.39
CA ILE A 62 10.41 3.38 12.96
C ILE A 62 10.08 1.90 12.75
N ALA A 63 10.66 1.00 13.56
CA ALA A 63 10.41 -0.43 13.51
C ALA A 63 8.97 -0.79 13.89
N ASN A 64 8.31 0.04 14.71
CA ASN A 64 6.92 -0.14 15.12
C ASN A 64 5.90 0.60 14.23
N GLY A 65 6.35 1.60 13.47
CA GLY A 65 5.53 2.39 12.56
C GLY A 65 5.71 1.99 11.10
N PHE A 66 6.37 2.84 10.31
CA PHE A 66 6.54 2.67 8.86
C PHE A 66 7.02 1.27 8.44
N GLN A 67 8.09 0.75 9.05
CA GLN A 67 8.64 -0.56 8.67
C GLN A 67 7.64 -1.69 8.93
N PHE A 68 6.93 -1.64 10.06
CA PHE A 68 5.94 -2.65 10.41
C PHE A 68 4.77 -2.64 9.42
N LEU A 69 4.21 -1.45 9.14
CA LEU A 69 3.08 -1.30 8.23
C LEU A 69 3.42 -1.82 6.83
N GLN A 70 4.62 -1.51 6.32
CA GLN A 70 5.06 -1.98 5.02
C GLN A 70 5.32 -3.50 5.04
N GLN A 71 6.26 -3.97 5.86
CA GLN A 71 6.77 -5.34 5.78
C GLN A 71 5.84 -6.39 6.37
N LYS A 72 5.14 -6.07 7.47
CA LYS A 72 4.33 -7.05 8.21
C LYS A 72 2.88 -7.07 7.74
N TRP A 73 2.38 -5.97 7.16
CA TRP A 73 0.99 -5.86 6.71
C TRP A 73 0.88 -5.72 5.19
N ALA A 74 1.42 -4.67 4.59
CA ALA A 74 1.24 -4.38 3.16
C ALA A 74 1.87 -5.45 2.26
N ASP A 75 3.09 -5.89 2.57
CA ASP A 75 3.84 -6.89 1.80
C ASP A 75 3.46 -8.34 2.18
N ASN A 76 2.62 -8.52 3.19
CA ASN A 76 2.26 -9.82 3.73
C ASN A 76 0.95 -10.35 3.13
N SER A 77 1.05 -11.37 2.28
CA SER A 77 -0.10 -12.00 1.61
C SER A 77 -1.04 -12.79 2.53
N THR A 78 -0.63 -13.07 3.77
CA THR A 78 -1.40 -13.86 4.75
C THR A 78 -1.85 -13.04 5.96
N PHE A 79 -1.60 -11.73 5.97
CA PHE A 79 -2.05 -10.86 7.05
C PHE A 79 -3.59 -10.82 7.14
N ILE A 80 -4.12 -10.97 8.36
CA ILE A 80 -5.52 -11.23 8.73
C ILE A 80 -6.00 -12.65 8.36
N HIS A 81 -5.93 -13.02 7.09
CA HIS A 81 -6.28 -14.37 6.61
C HIS A 81 -5.30 -14.83 5.52
N ALA A 82 -5.11 -16.15 5.40
CA ALA A 82 -4.39 -16.72 4.28
C ALA A 82 -5.12 -16.41 2.95
N GLY A 83 -4.38 -16.03 1.92
CA GLY A 83 -4.94 -15.77 0.58
C GLY A 83 -5.54 -14.38 0.37
N VAL A 84 -5.40 -13.45 1.32
CA VAL A 84 -5.81 -12.05 1.15
C VAL A 84 -5.01 -11.36 0.04
N GLY A 85 -3.71 -11.65 -0.02
CA GLY A 85 -2.80 -10.99 -0.94
C GLY A 85 -2.15 -9.73 -0.38
N LEU A 86 -1.35 -9.09 -1.23
CA LEU A 86 -0.60 -7.88 -0.88
C LEU A 86 -1.51 -6.64 -0.99
N ASP A 87 -1.08 -5.54 -0.39
CA ASP A 87 -1.67 -4.22 -0.64
C ASP A 87 -1.53 -3.86 -2.14
N PRO A 88 -2.63 -3.56 -2.86
CA PRO A 88 -2.60 -3.29 -4.29
C PRO A 88 -1.92 -1.96 -4.66
N ILE A 89 -1.76 -1.05 -3.70
CA ILE A 89 -1.16 0.27 -3.91
C ILE A 89 0.33 0.21 -3.57
N ILE A 90 0.68 -0.10 -2.32
CA ILE A 90 2.06 0.01 -1.81
C ILE A 90 2.75 -1.33 -1.55
N GLY A 91 2.02 -2.45 -1.62
CA GLY A 91 2.62 -3.76 -1.37
C GLY A 91 3.71 -4.03 -2.39
N ALA A 92 4.90 -4.37 -1.94
CA ALA A 92 6.06 -4.64 -2.77
C ALA A 92 6.23 -6.15 -2.97
N ALA A 93 6.33 -6.56 -4.24
CA ALA A 93 6.55 -7.96 -4.61
C ALA A 93 7.87 -8.17 -5.35
N HIS A 94 8.82 -7.23 -5.20
CA HIS A 94 10.18 -7.30 -5.73
C HIS A 94 10.25 -7.69 -7.23
N GLY A 95 9.38 -7.11 -8.06
CA GLY A 95 9.33 -7.40 -9.49
C GLY A 95 8.49 -8.62 -9.88
N THR A 96 7.80 -9.25 -8.92
CA THR A 96 6.83 -10.32 -9.20
C THR A 96 5.40 -9.78 -9.22
N PRO A 97 4.46 -10.40 -9.97
CA PRO A 97 3.07 -9.99 -9.97
C PRO A 97 2.42 -10.11 -8.58
N ARG A 98 1.59 -9.13 -8.22
CA ARG A 98 0.86 -9.10 -6.95
C ARG A 98 -0.50 -9.73 -7.13
N VAL A 99 -0.79 -10.81 -6.39
CA VAL A 99 -2.13 -11.42 -6.36
C VAL A 99 -2.91 -10.86 -5.19
N VAL A 100 -4.13 -10.42 -5.45
CA VAL A 100 -5.02 -9.77 -4.48
C VAL A 100 -6.43 -10.38 -4.59
N THR A 101 -7.08 -10.66 -3.47
CA THR A 101 -8.46 -11.16 -3.42
C THR A 101 -9.40 -10.14 -2.78
N GLY A 102 -10.71 -10.37 -2.89
CA GLY A 102 -11.75 -9.53 -2.28
C GLY A 102 -12.09 -8.25 -3.04
N LEU A 103 -11.40 -7.96 -4.15
CA LEU A 103 -11.63 -6.76 -4.97
C LEU A 103 -12.91 -6.84 -5.81
N ASP A 104 -13.35 -8.04 -6.18
CA ASP A 104 -14.63 -8.28 -6.86
C ASP A 104 -15.74 -8.48 -5.81
N PRO A 105 -16.70 -7.56 -5.67
CA PRO A 105 -17.74 -7.66 -4.65
C PRO A 105 -18.74 -8.79 -4.92
N THR A 106 -18.81 -9.30 -6.15
CA THR A 106 -19.69 -10.41 -6.52
C THR A 106 -19.03 -11.77 -6.33
N ASN A 107 -17.69 -11.81 -6.32
CA ASN A 107 -16.91 -13.01 -6.03
C ASN A 107 -15.64 -12.65 -5.22
N PRO A 108 -15.74 -12.55 -3.89
CA PRO A 108 -14.63 -12.15 -3.03
C PRO A 108 -13.40 -13.09 -3.09
N SER A 109 -13.59 -14.34 -3.50
CA SER A 109 -12.51 -15.32 -3.63
C SER A 109 -11.77 -15.23 -4.98
N ARG A 110 -12.27 -14.42 -5.93
CA ARG A 110 -11.65 -14.26 -7.24
C ARG A 110 -10.28 -13.60 -7.10
N PRO A 111 -9.18 -14.24 -7.55
CA PRO A 111 -7.88 -13.60 -7.57
C PRO A 111 -7.80 -12.57 -8.70
N ILE A 112 -7.25 -11.40 -8.38
CA ILE A 112 -6.85 -10.38 -9.35
C ILE A 112 -5.33 -10.26 -9.30
N THR A 113 -4.69 -10.47 -10.44
CA THR A 113 -3.23 -10.38 -10.58
C THR A 113 -2.86 -9.02 -11.14
N LEU A 114 -2.13 -8.23 -10.35
CA LEU A 114 -1.52 -6.97 -10.77
C LEU A 114 -0.13 -7.28 -11.31
N THR A 115 0.06 -7.10 -12.61
CA THR A 115 1.32 -7.40 -13.31
C THR A 115 2.29 -6.22 -13.35
N THR A 116 1.83 -5.03 -12.96
CA THR A 116 2.62 -3.80 -12.93
C THR A 116 2.47 -3.12 -11.58
N ASP A 117 3.56 -2.55 -11.07
CA ASP A 117 3.52 -1.73 -9.88
C ASP A 117 3.07 -0.31 -10.24
N PHE A 118 1.98 0.14 -9.61
CA PHE A 118 1.46 1.50 -9.78
C PHE A 118 2.27 2.53 -8.99
N VAL A 119 2.96 2.08 -7.94
CA VAL A 119 3.85 2.88 -7.10
C VAL A 119 5.23 2.24 -7.16
N VAL A 120 6.23 3.00 -7.61
CA VAL A 120 7.62 2.54 -7.70
C VAL A 120 8.44 3.31 -6.68
N SER A 121 9.04 2.62 -5.71
CA SER A 121 9.94 3.25 -4.74
C SER A 121 11.18 3.79 -5.44
N ARG A 122 11.49 5.07 -5.20
CA ARG A 122 12.69 5.76 -5.70
C ARG A 122 13.74 5.97 -4.62
N GLY A 123 13.59 5.30 -3.48
CA GLY A 123 14.44 5.48 -2.30
C GLY A 123 13.86 6.48 -1.30
N GLY A 124 14.65 6.78 -0.28
CA GLY A 124 14.29 7.61 0.86
C GLY A 124 15.31 7.46 1.98
N GLU A 125 15.07 8.09 3.13
CA GLU A 125 15.97 8.04 4.29
C GLU A 125 15.17 8.16 5.61
N TYR A 126 15.77 7.71 6.71
CA TYR A 126 15.27 7.90 8.06
C TYR A 126 15.93 9.10 8.73
N PHE A 127 15.11 9.97 9.32
CA PHE A 127 15.55 11.17 10.03
C PHE A 127 15.04 11.17 11.48
N PHE A 128 15.63 12.02 12.31
CA PHE A 128 15.18 12.34 13.66
C PHE A 128 14.87 13.82 13.79
#